data_AF-A0AAQ0TJ73-F1
#
_entry.id   AF-A0AAQ0TJ73-F1
#
_cell.length_a   1.000
_cell.length_b   1.000
_cell.length_c   1.000
_cell.angle_alpha   90.00
_cell.angle_beta   90.00
_cell.angle_gamma   90.00
#
_symmetry.space_group_name_H-M   'P 1'
#
loop_
_entity.id
_entity.type
_entity.pdbx_description
1 polymer ?
#
loop_
_entity_poly.entity_id
_entity_poly.type
_entity_poly.pdbx_seq_one_letter_code
_entity_poly.pdbx_strand_id
1 'polypeptide(L)'
;MNKDNNRQDNPTVHTLHGHPYADILFRPHHVSPVHPQMSMRARAAQFAPFAALPGHSDVLEETARYTDHPDDLADDERVWLDNALAAILDSHSRKASITYLEPDSHKSGGRIVTVSDSIISVDPVQRTVRLSNGTRIDISMIRHITPIEP
;
A
#
# COMPACT_ATOMS: atom_id res chain seq x y z
N MET A 1 34.26 34.44 18.23
CA MET A 1 34.49 33.65 17.01
C MET A 1 33.35 33.91 16.04
N ASN A 2 33.61 34.77 15.05
CA ASN A 2 32.73 35.05 13.92
C ASN A 2 32.68 33.85 12.98
N LYS A 3 31.52 33.58 12.38
CA LYS A 3 31.38 33.18 10.97
C LYS A 3 30.06 33.73 10.43
N ASP A 4 30.13 34.98 9.96
CA ASP A 4 29.68 35.43 8.65
C ASP A 4 28.52 34.65 8.02
N ASN A 5 27.29 34.96 8.44
CA ASN A 5 26.10 34.77 7.60
C ASN A 5 25.62 36.14 7.10
N ASN A 6 26.54 36.86 6.47
CA ASN A 6 26.18 37.91 5.53
C ASN A 6 26.08 37.26 4.13
N ARG A 7 24.87 36.89 3.73
CA ARG A 7 24.51 36.77 2.31
C ARG A 7 23.28 37.64 2.09
N GLN A 8 23.49 38.95 2.21
CA GLN A 8 22.64 39.93 1.55
C GLN A 8 23.01 39.96 0.07
N ASP A 9 22.63 38.92 -0.67
CA ASP A 9 22.43 39.05 -2.12
C ASP A 9 20.94 39.29 -2.33
N ASN A 10 20.48 40.45 -1.86
CA ASN A 10 19.14 40.92 -2.19
C ASN A 10 19.22 41.33 -3.67
N PRO A 11 18.60 40.59 -4.61
CA PRO A 11 18.74 40.89 -6.03
C PRO A 11 18.31 42.34 -6.22
N THR A 12 19.26 43.14 -6.68
CA THR A 12 19.13 44.59 -6.83
C THR A 12 17.83 44.86 -7.57
N VAL A 13 16.97 45.67 -6.95
CA VAL A 13 15.67 46.19 -7.42
C VAL A 13 15.62 46.71 -8.87
N HIS A 14 16.76 46.78 -9.57
CA HIS A 14 16.89 47.20 -10.96
C HIS A 14 16.62 46.13 -12.02
N THR A 15 16.61 44.82 -11.71
CA THR A 15 16.53 43.77 -12.75
C THR A 15 15.09 43.30 -13.09
N LEU A 16 14.06 43.83 -12.43
CA LEU A 16 12.65 43.44 -12.66
C LEU A 16 11.83 44.51 -13.40
N HIS A 17 12.49 45.42 -14.12
CA HIS A 17 11.83 46.45 -14.93
C HIS A 17 11.02 45.78 -16.04
N GLY A 18 9.70 45.61 -15.81
CA GLY A 18 8.76 44.95 -16.73
C GLY A 18 7.96 43.80 -16.13
N HIS A 19 8.25 43.35 -14.90
CA HIS A 19 7.40 42.36 -14.24
C HIS A 19 6.13 43.05 -13.70
N PRO A 20 4.92 42.64 -14.09
CA PRO A 20 3.65 43.33 -13.75
C PRO A 20 3.30 43.35 -12.25
N TYR A 21 4.18 42.80 -11.41
CA TYR A 21 4.02 42.68 -9.96
C TYR A 21 5.28 43.13 -9.19
N ALA A 22 6.22 43.81 -9.86
CA ALA A 22 7.48 44.25 -9.25
C ALA A 22 7.28 45.16 -8.02
N ASP A 23 6.14 45.85 -7.95
CA ASP A 23 5.68 46.71 -6.87
C ASP A 23 5.17 45.96 -5.61
N ILE A 24 4.79 44.68 -5.75
CA ILE A 24 4.28 43.85 -4.64
C ILE A 24 5.22 42.72 -4.20
N LEU A 25 6.16 42.30 -5.04
CA LEU A 25 7.03 41.14 -4.79
C LEU A 25 7.95 41.27 -3.57
N PHE A 26 8.36 42.50 -3.20
CA PHE A 26 9.31 42.75 -2.11
C PHE A 26 8.71 43.55 -0.96
N ARG A 27 7.37 43.56 -0.85
CA ARG A 27 6.72 44.24 0.27
C ARG A 27 7.11 43.55 1.58
N PRO A 28 7.40 44.31 2.65
CA PRO A 28 7.72 43.71 3.94
C PRO A 28 6.57 42.80 4.37
N HIS A 29 6.89 41.55 4.68
CA HIS A 29 5.91 40.64 5.22
C HIS A 29 5.44 41.16 6.58
N HIS A 30 4.14 41.37 6.72
CA HIS A 30 3.56 41.80 7.99
C HIS A 30 3.78 40.71 9.05
N VAL A 31 4.35 41.11 10.19
CA VAL A 31 4.49 40.26 11.37
C VAL A 31 3.65 40.90 12.47
N SER A 32 2.70 40.14 13.02
CA SER A 32 1.86 40.65 14.09
C SER A 32 2.70 40.92 15.35
N PRO A 33 2.56 42.09 15.99
CA PRO A 33 3.23 42.39 17.26
C PRO A 33 2.61 41.63 18.44
N VAL A 34 1.36 41.20 18.32
CA VAL A 34 0.60 40.49 19.38
C VAL A 34 0.73 38.97 19.24
N HIS A 35 0.82 38.48 18.00
CA HIS A 35 0.96 37.05 17.70
C HIS A 35 2.21 36.82 16.85
N PRO A 36 3.38 36.70 17.51
CA PRO A 36 4.63 36.39 16.82
C PRO A 36 4.50 35.11 15.99
N GLN A 37 5.17 35.08 14.84
CA GLN A 37 5.21 33.88 14.01
C GLN A 37 5.88 32.73 14.76
N MET A 38 5.33 31.54 14.58
CA MET A 38 5.89 30.34 15.18
C MET A 38 7.28 30.04 14.59
N SER A 39 8.26 29.72 15.45
CA SER A 39 9.59 29.31 14.99
C SER A 39 9.51 28.07 14.10
N MET A 40 10.45 27.90 13.16
CA MET A 40 10.50 26.73 12.29
C MET A 40 10.49 25.41 13.07
N ARG A 41 11.16 25.35 14.22
CA ARG A 41 11.16 24.18 15.12
C ARG A 41 9.79 23.94 15.75
N ALA A 42 9.12 24.98 16.23
CA ALA A 42 7.77 24.84 16.79
C ALA A 42 6.76 24.46 15.70
N ARG A 43 6.94 24.97 14.47
CA ARG A 43 6.18 24.55 13.29
C ARG A 43 6.39 23.07 12.98
N ALA A 44 7.63 22.56 13.06
CA ALA A 44 7.91 21.13 12.90
C ALA A 44 7.31 20.29 14.05
N ALA A 45 7.32 20.82 15.28
CA ALA A 45 6.77 20.14 16.45
C ALA A 45 5.25 19.92 16.37
N GLN A 46 4.51 20.78 15.66
CA GLN A 46 3.08 20.54 15.38
C GLN A 46 2.83 19.24 14.58
N PHE A 47 3.82 18.82 13.78
CA PHE A 47 3.81 17.58 13.01
C PHE A 47 4.64 16.46 13.66
N ALA A 48 5.22 16.70 14.85
CA ALA A 48 5.90 15.69 15.64
C ALA A 48 5.03 14.54 16.17
N PRO A 49 3.68 14.62 16.33
CA PRO A 49 2.91 13.44 16.75
C PRO A 49 2.96 12.28 15.73
N PHE A 50 3.49 12.49 14.53
CA PHE A 50 3.83 11.44 13.55
C PHE A 50 5.35 11.26 13.34
N ALA A 51 6.18 11.88 14.18
CA ALA A 51 7.60 11.56 14.23
C ALA A 51 7.68 10.11 14.68
N ALA A 52 7.86 9.23 13.70
CA ALA A 52 7.88 7.79 13.89
C ALA A 52 8.75 7.48 15.09
N LEU A 53 8.12 7.03 16.18
CA LEU A 53 8.80 6.21 17.16
C LEU A 53 9.60 5.21 16.32
N PRO A 54 10.94 5.12 16.44
CA PRO A 54 11.65 4.00 15.85
C PRO A 54 11.04 2.73 16.48
N GLY A 55 10.08 2.11 15.77
CA GLY A 55 9.12 1.16 16.32
C GLY A 55 7.64 1.32 15.90
N HIS A 56 7.27 2.33 15.10
CA HIS A 56 5.87 2.48 14.59
C HIS A 56 5.61 1.83 13.22
N SER A 57 6.60 1.12 12.65
CA SER A 57 6.33 0.13 11.61
C SER A 57 5.34 -0.93 12.08
N ASP A 58 5.30 -1.20 13.38
CA ASP A 58 4.60 -2.35 13.94
C ASP A 58 3.11 -2.05 14.18
N VAL A 59 2.73 -0.78 14.35
CA VAL A 59 1.34 -0.36 14.62
C VAL A 59 0.53 -0.21 13.34
N LEU A 60 1.17 0.15 12.22
CA LEU A 60 0.57 0.05 10.88
C LEU A 60 0.43 -1.41 10.42
N GLU A 61 1.29 -2.30 10.93
CA GLU A 61 1.09 -3.74 10.76
C GLU A 61 -0.04 -4.29 11.64
N GLU A 62 -0.36 -3.71 12.80
CA GLU A 62 -1.46 -4.19 13.67
C GLU A 62 -2.86 -4.05 13.02
N THR A 63 -3.10 -3.02 12.21
CA THR A 63 -4.35 -2.89 11.45
C THR A 63 -4.46 -3.85 10.26
N ALA A 64 -3.40 -4.61 9.96
CA ALA A 64 -3.39 -5.67 8.96
C ALA A 64 -3.00 -7.06 9.55
N ARG A 65 -2.85 -7.17 10.88
CA ARG A 65 -2.40 -8.37 11.62
C ARG A 65 -3.53 -9.02 12.44
N TYR A 66 -4.70 -9.09 11.85
CA TYR A 66 -5.66 -10.18 12.10
C TYR A 66 -5.88 -10.76 10.70
N THR A 67 -5.53 -12.02 10.40
CA THR A 67 -6.26 -13.18 10.91
C THR A 67 -5.35 -14.42 10.87
N ASP A 68 -4.85 -14.82 12.04
CA ASP A 68 -4.26 -16.14 12.28
C ASP A 68 -5.38 -17.19 12.51
N HIS A 69 -6.49 -17.08 11.77
CA HIS A 69 -7.57 -18.07 11.78
C HIS A 69 -7.77 -18.60 10.36
N PRO A 70 -7.54 -19.89 10.11
CA PRO A 70 -7.79 -20.53 8.83
C PRO A 70 -9.29 -20.64 8.45
N ASP A 71 -10.17 -19.75 8.94
CA ASP A 71 -11.62 -19.88 8.82
C ASP A 71 -12.40 -18.65 8.28
N ASP A 72 -11.81 -17.46 8.11
CA ASP A 72 -12.60 -16.27 7.74
C ASP A 72 -12.58 -15.96 6.24
N LEU A 73 -12.99 -16.91 5.38
CA LEU A 73 -13.74 -16.47 4.19
C LEU A 73 -15.17 -16.22 4.66
N ALA A 74 -15.70 -15.03 4.40
CA ALA A 74 -17.11 -14.77 4.66
C ALA A 74 -17.97 -15.82 3.93
N ASP A 75 -19.16 -16.15 4.45
CA ASP A 75 -20.03 -17.16 3.82
C ASP A 75 -20.28 -16.86 2.33
N ASP A 76 -20.42 -15.58 1.98
CA ASP A 76 -20.54 -15.11 0.59
C ASP A 76 -19.28 -15.39 -0.25
N GLU A 77 -18.09 -15.20 0.31
CA GLU A 77 -16.82 -15.47 -0.37
C GLU A 77 -16.61 -16.97 -0.59
N ARG A 78 -17.02 -17.81 0.36
CA ARG A 78 -16.99 -19.28 0.23
C ARG A 78 -17.91 -19.74 -0.88
N VAL A 79 -19.15 -19.27 -0.89
CA VAL A 79 -20.13 -19.60 -1.91
C VAL A 79 -19.65 -19.13 -3.29
N TRP A 80 -19.07 -17.93 -3.38
CA TRP A 80 -18.47 -17.45 -4.61
C TRP A 80 -17.32 -18.36 -5.09
N LEU A 81 -16.40 -18.74 -4.20
CA LEU A 81 -15.24 -19.56 -4.55
C LEU A 81 -15.66 -20.96 -5.01
N ASP A 82 -16.61 -21.58 -4.31
CA ASP A 82 -17.14 -22.90 -4.66
C ASP A 82 -17.84 -22.86 -6.04
N ASN A 83 -18.65 -21.83 -6.29
CA ASN A 83 -19.29 -21.64 -7.60
C ASN A 83 -18.27 -21.39 -8.72
N ALA A 84 -17.23 -20.58 -8.45
CA ALA A 84 -16.19 -20.30 -9.42
C ALA A 84 -15.39 -21.56 -9.77
N LEU A 85 -15.01 -22.36 -8.76
CA LEU A 85 -14.32 -23.64 -8.97
C LEU A 85 -15.20 -24.61 -9.75
N ALA A 86 -16.49 -24.72 -9.42
CA ALA A 86 -17.42 -25.57 -10.15
C ALA A 86 -17.55 -25.15 -11.63
N ALA A 87 -17.71 -23.85 -11.89
CA ALA A 87 -17.78 -23.32 -13.26
C ALA A 87 -16.50 -23.58 -14.07
N ILE A 88 -15.33 -23.45 -13.44
CA ILE A 88 -14.05 -23.73 -14.11
C ILE A 88 -13.90 -25.23 -14.40
N LEU A 89 -14.30 -26.11 -13.49
CA LEU A 89 -14.22 -27.56 -13.69
C LEU A 89 -15.16 -28.07 -14.78
N ASP A 90 -16.32 -27.41 -14.94
CA ASP A 90 -17.29 -27.66 -16.01
C ASP A 90 -16.82 -27.12 -17.37
N SER A 91 -15.98 -26.08 -17.37
CA SER A 91 -15.38 -25.55 -18.60
C SER A 91 -14.44 -26.56 -19.27
N HIS A 92 -14.40 -26.53 -20.61
CA HIS A 92 -13.58 -27.45 -21.40
C HIS A 92 -12.07 -27.23 -21.23
N SER A 93 -11.64 -25.97 -21.04
CA SER A 93 -10.22 -25.63 -20.89
C SER A 93 -9.71 -25.87 -19.47
N ARG A 94 -10.60 -25.76 -18.47
CA ARG A 94 -10.29 -25.74 -17.03
C ARG A 94 -9.17 -24.78 -16.65
N LYS A 95 -8.90 -23.79 -17.50
CA LYS A 95 -7.84 -22.81 -17.29
C LYS A 95 -8.36 -21.71 -16.38
N ALA A 96 -7.58 -21.36 -15.38
CA ALA A 96 -7.91 -20.28 -14.47
C ALA A 96 -6.66 -19.51 -14.05
N SER A 97 -6.85 -18.22 -13.77
CA SER A 97 -5.89 -17.39 -13.07
C SER A 97 -6.25 -17.39 -11.59
N ILE A 98 -5.40 -17.97 -10.76
CA ILE A 98 -5.60 -18.11 -9.31
C ILE A 98 -4.60 -17.22 -8.59
N THR A 99 -5.11 -16.31 -7.77
CA THR A 99 -4.33 -15.49 -6.85
C THR A 99 -4.46 -16.06 -5.44
N TYR A 100 -3.35 -16.43 -4.82
CA TYR A 100 -3.32 -17.03 -3.49
C TYR A 100 -2.17 -16.49 -2.64
N LEU A 101 -2.29 -16.70 -1.32
CA LEU A 101 -1.26 -16.34 -0.36
C LEU A 101 -0.31 -17.54 -0.14
N GLU A 102 0.98 -17.34 -0.42
CA GLU A 102 2.03 -18.29 -0.10
C GLU A 102 2.69 -17.88 1.22
N PRO A 103 2.63 -18.71 2.29
CA PRO A 103 3.22 -18.35 3.58
C PRO A 103 4.74 -18.19 3.46
N ASP A 104 5.28 -17.07 3.94
CA ASP A 104 6.73 -16.84 4.03
C ASP A 104 7.23 -17.20 5.43
N SER A 105 8.32 -17.96 5.48
CA SER A 105 9.01 -18.37 6.72
C SER A 105 9.66 -17.20 7.48
N HIS A 106 9.88 -16.06 6.84
CA HIS A 106 10.62 -14.92 7.43
C HIS A 106 9.77 -13.72 7.86
N LYS A 107 8.47 -13.68 7.53
CA LYS A 107 7.56 -12.59 7.93
C LYS A 107 6.16 -13.14 8.21
N SER A 108 5.43 -12.56 9.16
CA SER A 108 4.03 -12.88 9.47
C SER A 108 3.04 -12.52 8.35
N GLY A 109 3.53 -12.28 7.13
CA GLY A 109 2.75 -11.95 5.95
C GLY A 109 3.34 -12.72 4.76
N GLY A 110 2.52 -13.58 4.17
CA GLY A 110 2.89 -14.35 2.99
C GLY A 110 3.08 -13.48 1.75
N ARG A 111 3.58 -14.09 0.67
CA ARG A 111 3.64 -13.48 -0.66
C ARG A 111 2.34 -13.74 -1.40
N ILE A 112 1.74 -12.70 -1.97
CA ILE A 112 0.62 -12.88 -2.91
C ILE A 112 1.20 -13.34 -4.25
N VAL A 113 0.78 -14.50 -4.71
CA VAL A 113 1.23 -15.12 -5.95
C VAL A 113 0.01 -15.34 -6.85
N THR A 114 0.16 -15.05 -8.14
CA THR A 114 -0.85 -15.35 -9.16
C THR A 114 -0.29 -16.38 -10.12
N VAL A 115 -1.03 -17.47 -10.33
CA VAL A 115 -0.68 -18.54 -11.26
C VAL A 115 -1.83 -18.75 -12.24
N SER A 116 -1.50 -18.79 -13.53
CA SER A 116 -2.44 -19.08 -14.61
C SER A 116 -2.18 -20.47 -15.17
N ASP A 117 -3.07 -21.42 -14.91
CA ASP A 117 -2.89 -22.81 -15.35
C ASP A 117 -4.21 -23.59 -15.39
N SER A 118 -4.19 -24.81 -15.93
CA SER A 118 -5.34 -25.72 -15.92
C SER A 118 -5.48 -26.43 -14.57
N ILE A 119 -6.70 -26.47 -14.03
CA ILE A 119 -7.04 -27.23 -12.83
C ILE A 119 -7.21 -28.71 -13.18
N ILE A 120 -6.39 -29.57 -12.57
CA ILE A 120 -6.45 -31.02 -12.77
C ILE A 120 -7.47 -31.66 -11.83
N SER A 121 -7.46 -31.28 -10.56
CA SER A 121 -8.29 -31.89 -9.53
C SER A 121 -8.46 -30.99 -8.32
N VAL A 122 -9.60 -31.12 -7.66
CA VAL A 122 -9.88 -30.50 -6.36
C VAL A 122 -10.09 -31.62 -5.34
N ASP A 123 -9.34 -31.60 -4.25
CA ASP A 123 -9.48 -32.52 -3.13
C ASP A 123 -10.40 -31.90 -2.07
N PRO A 124 -11.63 -32.42 -1.89
CA PRO A 124 -12.59 -31.85 -0.93
C PRO A 124 -12.22 -32.17 0.52
N VAL A 125 -11.43 -33.22 0.77
CA VAL A 125 -11.04 -33.63 2.13
C VAL A 125 -9.89 -32.76 2.61
N GLN A 126 -8.87 -32.59 1.78
CA GLN A 126 -7.72 -31.73 2.10
C GLN A 126 -7.98 -30.25 1.79
N ARG A 127 -9.10 -29.93 1.13
CA ARG A 127 -9.43 -28.59 0.61
C ARG A 127 -8.29 -27.99 -0.22
N THR A 128 -7.73 -28.77 -1.15
CA THR A 128 -6.64 -28.32 -2.02
C THR A 128 -7.00 -28.41 -3.50
N VAL A 129 -6.50 -27.46 -4.28
CA VAL A 129 -6.57 -27.43 -5.75
C VAL A 129 -5.21 -27.83 -6.32
N ARG A 130 -5.20 -28.73 -7.30
CA ARG A 130 -3.97 -29.14 -8.02
C ARG A 130 -4.00 -28.65 -9.46
N LEU A 131 -2.96 -27.93 -9.84
CA LEU A 131 -2.74 -27.40 -11.19
C LEU A 131 -1.88 -28.35 -12.04
N SER A 132 -1.88 -28.15 -13.37
CA SER A 132 -1.08 -28.96 -14.31
C SER A 132 0.43 -28.81 -14.17
N ASN A 133 0.91 -27.66 -13.73
CA ASN A 133 2.31 -27.42 -13.41
C ASN A 133 2.78 -28.13 -12.11
N GLY A 134 1.89 -28.86 -11.43
CA GLY A 134 2.20 -29.57 -10.18
C GLY A 134 2.00 -28.75 -8.90
N THR A 135 1.65 -27.47 -9.01
CA THR A 135 1.35 -26.61 -7.86
C THR A 135 0.12 -27.10 -7.14
N ARG A 136 0.21 -27.15 -5.80
CA ARG A 136 -0.91 -27.44 -4.90
C ARG A 136 -1.22 -26.18 -4.10
N ILE A 137 -2.47 -25.73 -4.15
CA ILE A 137 -2.92 -24.51 -3.48
C ILE A 137 -4.01 -24.90 -2.50
N ASP A 138 -3.87 -24.49 -1.24
CA ASP A 138 -4.94 -24.62 -0.25
C ASP A 138 -6.08 -23.66 -0.60
N ILE A 139 -7.32 -24.15 -0.61
CA ILE A 139 -8.50 -23.34 -0.93
C ILE A 139 -8.64 -22.17 0.03
N SER A 140 -8.27 -22.32 1.30
CA SER A 140 -8.29 -21.24 2.31
C SER A 140 -7.35 -20.08 1.97
N MET A 141 -6.32 -20.33 1.16
CA MET A 141 -5.33 -19.33 0.76
C MET A 141 -5.71 -18.61 -0.54
N ILE A 142 -6.73 -19.07 -1.25
CA ILE A 142 -7.20 -18.45 -2.50
C ILE A 142 -7.90 -17.13 -2.17
N ARG A 143 -7.47 -16.06 -2.84
CA ARG A 143 -8.04 -14.70 -2.70
C ARG A 143 -8.84 -14.28 -3.91
N HIS A 144 -8.48 -14.78 -5.09
CA HIS A 144 -9.20 -14.49 -6.32
C HIS A 144 -8.99 -15.61 -7.33
N ILE A 145 -10.01 -15.91 -8.13
CA ILE A 145 -9.97 -16.91 -9.18
C ILE A 145 -10.82 -16.43 -10.36
N THR A 146 -10.26 -16.49 -11.57
CA THR A 146 -10.99 -16.17 -12.79
C THR A 146 -10.79 -17.24 -13.84
N PRO A 147 -11.86 -17.70 -14.51
CA PRO A 147 -11.70 -18.55 -15.68
C PRO A 147 -10.92 -17.81 -16.77
N ILE A 148 -10.04 -18.52 -17.46
CA ILE A 148 -9.36 -18.02 -18.65
C ILE A 148 -10.11 -18.61 -19.83
N GLU A 149 -10.84 -17.74 -20.54
CA GLU A 149 -11.50 -18.13 -21.78
C GLU A 149 -10.45 -18.49 -22.85
N PRO A 150 -10.73 -19.50 -23.69
CA PRO A 150 -9.84 -19.93 -24.77
C PRO A 150 -9.68 -18.90 -25.89
#